data_AF-K1SD98-F1
#
_entry.id   AF-K1SD98-F1
#
_cell.length_a   1.000
_cell.length_b   1.000
_cell.length_c   1.000
_cell.angle_alpha   90.00
_cell.angle_beta   90.00
_cell.angle_gamma   90.00
#
_symmetry.space_group_name_H-M   'P 1'
#
loop_
_entity.id
_entity.type
_entity.pdbx_description
1 polymer ?
#
loop_
_entity_poly.entity_id
_entity_poly.type
_entity_poly.pdbx_seq_one_letter_code
_entity_poly.pdbx_strand_id
1 'polypeptide(L)'
;GDYWGGFVLSGTFNAEVASFDYANQFTVYADKGANSSSICAVGYIDTYTGGYAVPTVELTNPRQAGYCYLASSAMIATYTPIDISRDELWFEVIVTGYLAGKEVGTVDCMLTEGGKTKAGWTKVDLSRLGQVDRLTFTCDSNDAGQWGVNTPGYFALDDLAFVSETKE
;
A
#
# COMPACT_ATOMS: atom_id res chain seq x y z
N GLY A 1 19.78 -12.54 -5.32
CA GLY A 1 19.47 -12.32 -3.90
C GLY A 1 18.16 -13.00 -3.62
N ASP A 2 17.90 -13.33 -2.37
CA ASP A 2 16.56 -13.76 -1.96
C ASP A 2 15.65 -12.52 -2.01
N TYR A 3 14.61 -12.58 -2.84
CA TYR A 3 13.63 -11.51 -2.97
C TYR A 3 12.31 -12.01 -2.37
N TRP A 4 11.65 -11.19 -1.56
CA TRP A 4 10.30 -11.43 -1.10
C TRP A 4 9.33 -10.55 -1.89
N GLY A 5 8.05 -10.89 -1.87
CA GLY A 5 6.99 -10.04 -2.37
C GLY A 5 5.65 -10.44 -1.78
N GLY A 6 4.64 -9.62 -2.03
CA GLY A 6 3.32 -9.77 -1.44
C GLY A 6 3.24 -9.05 -0.10
N PHE A 7 2.62 -9.68 0.89
CA PHE A 7 2.47 -9.12 2.23
C PHE A 7 3.31 -9.88 3.27
N VAL A 8 3.86 -9.12 4.22
CA VAL A 8 4.42 -9.64 5.47
C VAL A 8 3.77 -8.93 6.66
N LEU A 9 3.74 -9.57 7.82
CA LEU A 9 3.26 -8.93 9.05
C LEU A 9 4.38 -8.12 9.71
N SER A 10 4.06 -6.91 10.16
CA SER A 10 5.00 -6.04 10.88
C SER A 10 4.33 -5.38 12.09
N GLY A 11 5.09 -5.30 13.19
CA GLY A 11 4.76 -4.51 14.37
C GLY A 11 5.71 -3.31 14.57
N THR A 12 6.42 -2.92 13.52
CA THR A 12 7.44 -1.85 13.60
C THR A 12 6.88 -0.54 13.02
N PHE A 13 6.92 0.50 13.85
CA PHE A 13 6.33 1.81 13.56
C PHE A 13 7.33 2.90 13.91
N ASN A 14 7.54 3.87 13.01
CA ASN A 14 8.35 5.05 13.27
C ASN A 14 7.96 6.21 12.32
N ALA A 15 7.40 7.30 12.87
CA ALA A 15 7.04 8.50 12.12
C ALA A 15 8.16 9.58 12.06
N GLU A 16 9.33 9.31 12.64
CA GLU A 16 10.41 10.28 12.83
C GLU A 16 11.75 9.82 12.20
N VAL A 17 11.71 8.96 11.18
CA VAL A 17 12.93 8.54 10.48
C VAL A 17 13.64 9.73 9.85
N ALA A 18 14.93 9.88 10.14
CA ALA A 18 15.75 11.02 9.69
C ALA A 18 16.68 10.69 8.51
N SER A 19 16.86 9.40 8.18
CA SER A 19 17.74 8.94 7.11
C SER A 19 17.21 7.69 6.44
N PHE A 20 17.51 7.53 5.15
CA PHE A 20 17.18 6.34 4.38
C PHE A 20 17.98 5.12 4.87
N ASP A 21 17.29 4.02 5.11
CA ASP A 21 17.87 2.72 5.48
C ASP A 21 16.95 1.59 4.99
N TYR A 22 17.52 0.56 4.36
CA TYR A 22 16.80 -0.64 3.93
C TYR A 22 16.27 -1.47 5.11
N ALA A 23 16.82 -1.30 6.32
CA ALA A 23 16.23 -1.88 7.53
C ALA A 23 14.82 -1.36 7.80
N ASN A 24 14.46 -0.19 7.27
CA ASN A 24 13.13 0.41 7.44
C ASN A 24 12.09 -0.14 6.45
N GLN A 25 12.41 -1.12 5.59
CA GLN A 25 11.47 -1.66 4.61
C GLN A 25 10.20 -2.27 5.22
N PHE A 26 10.27 -2.74 6.48
CA PHE A 26 9.14 -3.24 7.24
C PHE A 26 8.60 -2.24 8.27
N THR A 27 9.16 -1.03 8.33
CA THR A 27 8.74 -0.01 9.28
C THR A 27 7.67 0.86 8.64
N VAL A 28 6.51 0.95 9.28
CA VAL A 28 5.42 1.83 8.83
C VAL A 28 5.72 3.25 9.29
N TYR A 29 5.50 4.23 8.41
CA TYR A 29 5.68 5.66 8.72
C TYR A 29 4.51 6.19 9.57
N ALA A 30 4.38 5.68 10.79
CA ALA A 30 3.33 5.98 11.75
C ALA A 30 3.86 5.74 13.17
N ASP A 31 3.15 6.23 14.19
CA ASP A 31 3.51 5.98 15.60
C ASP A 31 3.07 4.59 16.10
N LYS A 32 2.04 4.02 15.47
CA LYS A 32 1.41 2.74 15.80
C LYS A 32 0.55 2.23 14.64
N GLY A 33 0.02 1.02 14.76
CA GLY A 33 -0.94 0.47 13.81
C GLY A 33 -2.28 1.20 13.78
N ALA A 34 -3.06 1.00 12.71
CA ALA A 34 -4.35 1.66 12.55
C ALA A 34 -5.28 1.24 13.69
N ASN A 35 -6.06 2.18 14.22
CA ASN A 35 -6.90 1.95 15.40
C ASN A 35 -6.14 1.36 16.61
N SER A 36 -4.82 1.61 16.70
CA SER A 36 -3.94 1.08 17.75
C SER A 36 -3.68 -0.43 17.69
N SER A 37 -3.78 -1.04 16.51
CA SER A 37 -3.31 -2.42 16.31
C SER A 37 -1.80 -2.51 16.64
N SER A 38 -1.39 -3.69 17.14
CA SER A 38 0.02 -3.97 17.42
C SER A 38 0.78 -4.52 16.21
N ILE A 39 0.05 -4.97 15.19
CA ILE A 39 0.57 -5.62 13.98
C ILE A 39 -0.31 -5.16 12.80
N CYS A 40 0.32 -4.90 11.66
CA CYS A 40 -0.30 -4.64 10.38
C CYS A 40 0.39 -5.44 9.28
N ALA A 41 -0.07 -5.33 8.04
CA ALA A 41 0.60 -5.90 6.87
C ALA A 41 1.46 -4.84 6.17
N VAL A 42 2.71 -5.18 5.82
CA VAL A 42 3.55 -4.41 4.90
C VAL A 42 3.56 -5.11 3.56
N GLY A 43 3.22 -4.38 2.50
CA GLY A 43 3.22 -4.85 1.12
C GLY A 43 4.44 -4.36 0.36
N TYR A 44 5.03 -5.22 -0.47
CA TYR A 44 6.05 -4.84 -1.45
C TYR A 44 5.54 -5.04 -2.88
N ILE A 45 5.64 -3.98 -3.68
CA ILE A 45 5.20 -3.93 -5.07
C ILE A 45 6.45 -3.83 -5.96
N ASP A 46 6.72 -4.86 -6.75
CA ASP A 46 7.78 -4.85 -7.75
C ASP A 46 7.23 -4.42 -9.11
N THR A 47 7.57 -3.20 -9.52
CA THR A 47 7.20 -2.65 -10.83
C THR A 47 8.18 -3.01 -11.95
N TYR A 48 9.37 -3.52 -11.64
CA TYR A 48 10.45 -3.80 -12.60
C TYR A 48 10.31 -5.15 -13.29
N THR A 49 9.76 -6.14 -12.59
CA THR A 49 9.66 -7.52 -13.11
C THR A 49 8.27 -7.86 -13.65
N GLY A 50 7.39 -6.86 -13.83
CA GLY A 50 6.03 -7.07 -14.30
C GLY A 50 5.07 -7.59 -13.22
N GLY A 51 5.27 -7.18 -11.96
CA GLY A 51 4.36 -7.53 -10.85
C GLY A 51 4.66 -8.87 -10.19
N TYR A 52 5.94 -9.24 -10.02
CA TYR A 52 6.27 -10.41 -9.20
C TYR A 52 5.65 -10.26 -7.80
N ALA A 53 4.88 -11.27 -7.39
CA ALA A 53 4.23 -11.34 -6.08
C ALA A 53 3.46 -10.04 -5.71
N VAL A 54 2.60 -9.54 -6.60
CA VAL A 54 1.69 -8.42 -6.29
C VAL A 54 0.98 -8.66 -4.94
N PRO A 55 1.04 -7.73 -3.99
CA PRO A 55 0.31 -7.83 -2.73
C PRO A 55 -1.18 -8.05 -3.02
N THR A 56 -1.69 -9.18 -2.55
CA THR A 56 -3.02 -9.69 -2.92
C THR A 56 -3.73 -10.19 -1.68
N VAL A 57 -5.01 -9.87 -1.57
CA VAL A 57 -5.94 -10.46 -0.59
C VAL A 57 -6.99 -11.26 -1.37
N GLU A 58 -7.04 -12.56 -1.14
CA GLU A 58 -8.08 -13.45 -1.69
C GLU A 58 -9.10 -13.81 -0.61
N LEU A 59 -10.38 -13.74 -0.97
CA LEU A 59 -11.49 -14.08 -0.08
C LEU A 59 -12.04 -15.44 -0.46
N THR A 60 -12.42 -16.23 0.54
CA THR A 60 -13.05 -17.54 0.31
C THR A 60 -14.44 -17.41 -0.32
N ASN A 61 -15.13 -16.30 -0.07
CA ASN A 61 -16.43 -15.96 -0.67
C ASN A 61 -16.43 -14.48 -1.04
N PRO A 62 -17.12 -14.08 -2.13
CA PRO A 62 -17.23 -12.68 -2.50
C PRO A 62 -17.94 -11.84 -1.43
N ARG A 63 -17.34 -10.72 -1.01
CA ARG A 63 -17.89 -9.81 0.01
C ARG A 63 -17.98 -8.38 -0.51
N GLN A 64 -18.96 -7.64 -0.01
CA GLN A 64 -19.06 -6.20 -0.26
C GLN A 64 -17.90 -5.47 0.43
N ALA A 65 -17.04 -4.82 -0.37
CA ALA A 65 -15.92 -4.04 0.13
C ALA A 65 -16.40 -2.87 1.00
N GLY A 66 -15.73 -2.66 2.13
CA GLY A 66 -16.00 -1.56 3.04
C GLY A 66 -14.91 -0.49 2.93
N TYR A 67 -13.86 -0.62 3.72
CA TYR A 67 -12.74 0.31 3.74
C TYR A 67 -11.45 -0.43 4.09
N CYS A 68 -10.32 0.25 3.94
CA CYS A 68 -9.07 -0.14 4.59
C CYS A 68 -8.33 1.09 5.10
N TYR A 69 -7.24 0.87 5.84
CA TYR A 69 -6.26 1.91 6.14
C TYR A 69 -4.96 1.62 5.41
N LEU A 70 -4.47 2.62 4.69
CA LEU A 70 -3.19 2.58 4.00
C LEU A 70 -2.22 3.60 4.61
N ALA A 71 -0.97 3.22 4.75
CA ALA A 71 0.10 4.09 5.18
C ALA A 71 1.35 3.88 4.32
N SER A 72 2.22 4.89 4.29
CA SER A 72 3.53 4.76 3.64
C SER A 72 4.49 3.95 4.50
N SER A 73 5.47 3.30 3.88
CA SER A 73 6.64 2.82 4.62
C SER A 73 7.52 4.00 5.03
N ALA A 74 8.26 3.84 6.13
CA ALA A 74 9.21 4.84 6.59
C ALA A 74 10.35 5.07 5.58
N MET A 75 10.65 4.10 4.70
CA MET A 75 11.66 4.29 3.65
C MET A 75 11.32 5.44 2.69
N ILE A 76 10.05 5.57 2.29
CA ILE A 76 9.63 6.60 1.33
C ILE A 76 9.78 8.00 1.94
N ALA A 77 9.56 8.14 3.25
CA ALA A 77 9.65 9.42 3.95
C ALA A 77 11.02 10.10 3.79
N THR A 78 12.10 9.33 3.66
CA THR A 78 13.48 9.82 3.52
C THR A 78 14.12 9.49 2.16
N TYR A 79 13.36 8.93 1.22
CA TYR A 79 13.84 8.55 -0.10
C TYR A 79 14.22 9.77 -0.96
N THR A 80 15.32 9.66 -1.71
CA THR A 80 15.71 10.67 -2.71
C THR A 80 15.34 10.15 -4.09
N PRO A 81 14.42 10.81 -4.81
CA PRO A 81 14.03 10.40 -6.17
C PRO A 81 15.19 10.38 -7.15
N ILE A 82 15.06 9.55 -8.19
CA ILE A 82 16.10 9.40 -9.23
C ILE A 82 15.92 10.41 -10.35
N ASP A 83 14.71 10.51 -10.90
CA ASP A 83 14.46 11.25 -12.15
C ASP A 83 13.86 12.65 -11.95
N ILE A 84 13.45 12.98 -10.72
CA ILE A 84 12.80 14.24 -10.36
C ILE A 84 13.39 14.84 -9.07
N SER A 85 13.02 16.08 -8.74
CA SER A 85 13.36 16.66 -7.43
C SER A 85 12.47 16.09 -6.32
N ARG A 86 12.99 16.04 -5.08
CA ARG A 86 12.21 15.55 -3.92
C ARG A 86 10.91 16.32 -3.74
N ASP A 87 10.91 17.63 -3.93
CA ASP A 87 9.73 18.48 -3.73
C ASP A 87 8.65 18.28 -4.80
N GLU A 88 8.95 17.58 -5.89
CA GLU A 88 7.99 17.21 -6.94
C GLU A 88 7.38 15.83 -6.71
N LEU A 89 7.96 15.00 -5.84
CA LEU A 89 7.57 13.60 -5.69
C LEU A 89 6.09 13.45 -5.29
N TRP A 90 5.38 12.62 -6.05
CA TRP A 90 4.13 11.98 -5.62
C TRP A 90 4.24 10.47 -5.72
N PHE A 91 3.53 9.78 -4.83
CA PHE A 91 3.46 8.32 -4.80
C PHE A 91 2.10 7.90 -4.27
N GLU A 92 1.44 7.01 -4.99
CA GLU A 92 0.12 6.48 -4.62
C GLU A 92 0.09 4.95 -4.64
N VAL A 93 -0.81 4.41 -3.83
CA VAL A 93 -1.18 2.98 -3.86
C VAL A 93 -2.56 2.87 -4.49
N ILE A 94 -2.67 1.94 -5.43
CA ILE A 94 -3.88 1.66 -6.21
C ILE A 94 -4.44 0.33 -5.73
N VAL A 95 -5.69 0.34 -5.25
CA VAL A 95 -6.41 -0.86 -4.83
C VAL A 95 -7.36 -1.28 -5.95
N THR A 96 -7.14 -2.47 -6.53
CA THR A 96 -8.01 -3.00 -7.59
C THR A 96 -8.87 -4.13 -7.06
N GLY A 97 -10.19 -4.01 -7.26
CA GLY A 97 -11.17 -5.04 -6.93
C GLY A 97 -11.42 -5.99 -8.09
N TYR A 98 -11.58 -7.27 -7.77
CA TYR A 98 -11.98 -8.30 -8.72
C TYR A 98 -13.16 -9.11 -8.18
N LEU A 99 -13.99 -9.59 -9.11
CA LEU A 99 -15.07 -10.54 -8.86
C LEU A 99 -15.08 -11.60 -9.96
N ALA A 100 -15.01 -12.88 -9.58
CA ALA A 100 -14.99 -14.02 -10.50
C ALA A 100 -13.94 -13.86 -11.62
N GLY A 101 -12.76 -13.35 -11.25
CA GLY A 101 -11.64 -13.12 -12.17
C GLY A 101 -11.75 -11.87 -13.05
N LYS A 102 -12.82 -11.06 -12.93
CA LYS A 102 -12.97 -9.80 -13.67
C LYS A 102 -12.71 -8.61 -12.76
N GLU A 103 -12.00 -7.62 -13.27
CA GLU A 103 -11.85 -6.34 -12.59
C GLU A 103 -13.20 -5.63 -12.48
N VAL A 104 -13.53 -5.11 -11.30
CA VAL A 104 -14.77 -4.37 -11.03
C VAL A 104 -14.52 -2.88 -10.77
N GLY A 105 -13.28 -2.49 -10.50
CA GLY A 105 -12.86 -1.10 -10.38
C GLY A 105 -11.58 -0.93 -9.58
N THR A 106 -11.13 0.32 -9.48
CA THR A 106 -9.95 0.73 -8.72
C THR A 106 -10.29 1.80 -7.69
N VAL A 107 -9.46 1.97 -6.66
CA VAL A 107 -9.48 3.11 -5.72
C VAL A 107 -8.03 3.49 -5.42
N ASP A 108 -7.69 4.75 -5.62
CA ASP A 108 -6.31 5.25 -5.46
C ASP A 108 -6.15 5.98 -4.12
N CYS A 109 -4.97 5.87 -3.53
CA CYS A 109 -4.63 6.51 -2.27
C CYS A 109 -3.26 7.17 -2.37
N MET A 110 -3.26 8.50 -2.48
CA MET A 110 -2.05 9.31 -2.48
C MET A 110 -1.37 9.28 -1.10
N LEU A 111 -0.14 8.77 -1.02
CA LEU A 111 0.63 8.63 0.22
C LEU A 111 1.78 9.64 0.32
N THR A 112 2.31 10.12 -0.80
CA THR A 112 3.27 11.23 -0.86
C THR A 112 2.79 12.23 -1.90
N GLU A 113 2.84 13.52 -1.60
CA GLU A 113 2.49 14.58 -2.54
C GLU A 113 3.36 15.81 -2.29
N GLY A 114 3.94 16.38 -3.35
CA GLY A 114 4.85 17.53 -3.24
C GLY A 114 6.04 17.27 -2.30
N GLY A 115 6.61 16.07 -2.37
CA GLY A 115 7.73 15.64 -1.53
C GLY A 115 7.41 15.32 -0.08
N LYS A 116 6.15 15.49 0.34
CA LYS A 116 5.71 15.25 1.71
C LYS A 116 4.99 13.91 1.81
N THR A 117 5.65 12.95 2.45
CA THR A 117 5.05 11.66 2.77
C THR A 117 4.14 11.80 3.98
N LYS A 118 2.91 11.30 3.87
CA LYS A 118 1.92 11.36 4.95
C LYS A 118 2.36 10.42 6.08
N ALA A 119 2.56 10.98 7.27
CA ALA A 119 2.70 10.20 8.49
C ALA A 119 1.32 9.68 8.95
N GLY A 120 1.29 8.45 9.45
CA GLY A 120 0.08 7.80 9.94
C GLY A 120 -0.74 7.14 8.83
N TRP A 121 -2.01 6.89 9.15
CA TRP A 121 -2.90 6.06 8.35
C TRP A 121 -3.95 6.90 7.61
N THR A 122 -4.11 6.63 6.32
CA THR A 122 -5.18 7.16 5.49
C THR A 122 -6.29 6.14 5.38
N LYS A 123 -7.50 6.49 5.82
CA LYS A 123 -8.69 5.66 5.60
C LYS A 123 -9.12 5.76 4.14
N VAL A 124 -9.24 4.64 3.46
CA VAL A 124 -9.63 4.53 2.05
C VAL A 124 -11.00 3.88 1.96
N ASP A 125 -11.96 4.57 1.34
CA ASP A 125 -13.29 4.04 1.07
C ASP A 125 -13.25 3.12 -0.15
N LEU A 126 -13.52 1.83 0.07
CA LEU A 126 -13.51 0.80 -0.97
C LEU A 126 -14.93 0.45 -1.44
N SER A 127 -15.97 1.09 -0.90
CA SER A 127 -17.37 0.73 -1.16
C SER A 127 -17.75 0.79 -2.64
N ARG A 128 -17.12 1.69 -3.42
CA ARG A 128 -17.31 1.81 -4.86
C ARG A 128 -16.86 0.58 -5.67
N LEU A 129 -16.02 -0.29 -5.09
CA LEU A 129 -15.62 -1.55 -5.70
C LEU A 129 -16.76 -2.59 -5.71
N GLY A 130 -17.83 -2.37 -4.93
CA GLY A 130 -18.93 -3.33 -4.87
C GLY A 130 -18.52 -4.63 -4.17
N GLN A 131 -19.02 -5.75 -4.70
CA GLN A 131 -18.65 -7.08 -4.25
C GLN A 131 -17.34 -7.51 -4.91
N VAL A 132 -16.41 -8.03 -4.10
CA VAL A 132 -15.10 -8.51 -4.56
C VAL A 132 -14.81 -9.88 -3.95
N ASP A 133 -14.07 -10.73 -4.65
CA ASP A 133 -13.43 -11.95 -4.11
C ASP A 133 -11.90 -11.85 -4.07
N ARG A 134 -11.33 -10.81 -4.68
CA ARG A 134 -9.90 -10.52 -4.63
C ARG A 134 -9.64 -9.02 -4.67
N LEU A 135 -8.65 -8.59 -3.91
CA LEU A 135 -8.07 -7.26 -3.97
C LEU A 135 -6.58 -7.39 -4.31
N THR A 136 -6.09 -6.58 -5.25
CA THR A 136 -4.66 -6.42 -5.50
C THR A 136 -4.23 -4.99 -5.22
N PHE A 137 -2.97 -4.82 -4.83
CA PHE A 137 -2.40 -3.52 -4.51
C PHE A 137 -1.20 -3.27 -5.41
N THR A 138 -1.26 -2.20 -6.19
CA THR A 138 -0.16 -1.72 -7.04
C THR A 138 0.17 -0.29 -6.67
N CYS A 139 1.14 0.33 -7.33
CA CYS A 139 1.51 1.72 -7.06
C CYS A 139 1.84 2.46 -8.34
N ASP A 140 1.82 3.79 -8.26
CA ASP A 140 2.30 4.69 -9.30
C ASP A 140 3.05 5.88 -8.67
N SER A 141 3.91 6.52 -9.45
CA SER A 141 4.72 7.68 -9.05
C SER A 141 5.21 8.45 -10.27
N ASN A 142 5.48 9.75 -10.11
CA ASN A 142 6.22 10.51 -11.13
C ASN A 142 7.72 10.28 -11.13
N ASP A 143 8.28 9.65 -10.10
CA ASP A 143 9.64 9.12 -10.18
C ASP A 143 9.58 7.72 -10.80
N ALA A 144 9.52 7.68 -12.13
CA ALA A 144 9.38 6.46 -12.90
C ALA A 144 10.19 6.53 -14.20
N GLY A 145 10.80 5.40 -14.57
CA GLY A 145 11.58 5.24 -15.78
C GLY A 145 11.04 4.14 -16.70
N GLN A 146 11.82 3.76 -17.72
CA GLN A 146 11.42 2.75 -18.71
C GLN A 146 11.08 1.36 -18.11
N TRP A 147 11.56 1.10 -16.89
CA TRP A 147 11.39 -0.18 -16.22
C TRP A 147 10.29 -0.17 -15.16
N GLY A 148 9.66 0.97 -14.88
CA GLY A 148 8.65 1.11 -13.82
C GLY A 148 8.98 2.23 -12.83
N VAL A 149 8.32 2.20 -11.68
CA VAL A 149 8.44 3.20 -10.62
C VAL A 149 9.78 3.05 -9.91
N ASN A 150 10.56 4.13 -9.82
CA ASN A 150 11.83 4.18 -9.10
C ASN A 150 11.62 4.34 -7.58
N THR A 151 10.54 5.02 -7.19
CA THR A 151 10.14 5.13 -5.78
C THR A 151 9.98 3.73 -5.17
N PRO A 152 10.58 3.44 -3.99
CA PRO A 152 10.43 2.13 -3.37
C PRO A 152 8.95 1.77 -3.15
N GLY A 153 8.48 0.69 -3.79
CA GLY A 153 7.08 0.25 -3.78
C GLY A 153 6.62 -0.40 -2.46
N TYR A 154 6.96 0.18 -1.31
CA TYR A 154 6.60 -0.33 0.01
C TYR A 154 5.49 0.50 0.65
N PHE A 155 4.42 -0.18 1.09
CA PHE A 155 3.29 0.43 1.78
C PHE A 155 2.83 -0.46 2.93
N ALA A 156 1.91 0.05 3.76
CA ALA A 156 1.26 -0.72 4.81
C ALA A 156 -0.25 -0.74 4.63
N LEU A 157 -0.86 -1.87 5.00
CA LEU A 157 -2.29 -2.14 5.03
C LEU A 157 -2.69 -2.55 6.44
N ASP A 158 -3.77 -1.97 6.94
CA ASP A 158 -4.38 -2.35 8.21
C ASP A 158 -5.90 -2.16 8.18
N ASP A 159 -6.60 -2.82 9.09
CA ASP A 159 -8.05 -2.78 9.29
C ASP A 159 -8.84 -2.81 7.97
N LEU A 160 -8.54 -3.83 7.14
CA LEU A 160 -9.31 -4.14 5.93
C LEU A 160 -10.68 -4.68 6.33
N ALA A 161 -11.70 -3.88 6.11
CA ALA A 161 -13.06 -4.15 6.51
C ALA A 161 -13.98 -4.40 5.30
N PHE A 162 -14.88 -5.35 5.50
CA PHE A 162 -15.96 -5.69 4.57
C PHE A 162 -17.29 -5.52 5.29
N VAL A 163 -18.35 -5.20 4.55
CA VAL A 163 -19.69 -5.07 5.12
C VAL A 163 -20.09 -6.39 5.79
N SER A 164 -20.67 -6.31 6.99
CA SER A 164 -21.17 -7.48 7.71
C SER A 164 -22.30 -8.13 6.92
N GLU A 165 -22.26 -9.45 6.78
CA GLU A 165 -23.40 -10.18 6.24
C GLU A 165 -24.53 -10.17 7.29
N THR A 166 -25.66 -9.55 6.95
CA THR A 166 -26.89 -9.76 7.72
C THR A 166 -27.32 -11.19 7.45
N LYS A 167 -27.36 -12.04 8.48
CA LYS A 167 -28.07 -13.31 8.40
C LYS A 167 -29.56 -13.00 8.34
N GLU A 168 -30.18 -13.24 7.18
CA GLU A 168 -31.62 -13.41 7.08
C GLU A 168 -32.07 -14.69 7.79
#